data_AF-M9WGC2-F1
#
_entry.id   AF-M9WGC2-F1
#
_cell.length_a   1.000
_cell.length_b   1.000
_cell.length_c   1.000
_cell.angle_alpha   90.00
_cell.angle_beta   90.00
_cell.angle_gamma   90.00
#
_symmetry.space_group_name_H-M   'P 1'
#
loop_
_entity.id
_entity.type
_entity.pdbx_description
1 polymer ?
#
loop_
_entity_poly.entity_id
_entity_poly.type
_entity_poly.pdbx_seq_one_letter_code
_entity_poly.pdbx_strand_id
1 'polypeptide(L)'
;MNAFKLSALAALTATMGFLGGMGNAMADQQLVDQLSQLKLNVKMLDNRAGENGVDCAALGADWASCNRVLFTLSNDGQAIDGKDWVIYFHSPRQTLRVDNDQFKIAHLTGDLYKLEPTAKFSGFPAGKAVEIPVVAE
;
A
#
# COMPACT_ATOMS: atom_id res chain seq x y z
N MET A 1 -17.08 -28.73 -53.90
CA MET A 1 -15.87 -28.73 -53.05
C MET A 1 -15.67 -27.34 -52.46
N ASN A 2 -15.61 -27.26 -51.12
CA ASN A 2 -14.75 -26.37 -50.32
C ASN A 2 -14.92 -24.83 -50.28
N ALA A 3 -16.12 -24.24 -50.40
CA ALA A 3 -16.30 -22.82 -50.04
C ALA A 3 -16.74 -22.60 -48.57
N PHE A 4 -17.33 -23.60 -47.92
CA PHE A 4 -17.95 -23.43 -46.59
C PHE A 4 -17.00 -23.68 -45.40
N LYS A 5 -15.75 -24.07 -45.65
CA LYS A 5 -14.78 -24.45 -44.59
C LYS A 5 -13.72 -23.38 -44.28
N LEU A 6 -13.58 -22.32 -45.08
CA LEU A 6 -12.56 -21.29 -44.84
C LEU A 6 -13.00 -20.23 -43.82
N SER A 7 -14.30 -19.98 -43.67
CA SER A 7 -14.81 -18.90 -42.80
C SER A 7 -14.82 -19.25 -41.31
N ALA A 8 -14.73 -20.53 -40.95
CA ALA A 8 -14.72 -20.97 -39.55
C ALA A 8 -13.33 -20.87 -38.89
N LEU A 9 -12.25 -20.89 -39.68
CA LEU A 9 -10.88 -20.84 -39.14
C LEU A 9 -10.42 -19.41 -38.80
N ALA A 10 -10.92 -18.40 -39.55
CA ALA A 10 -10.57 -16.99 -39.33
C ALA A 10 -11.28 -16.37 -38.10
N ALA A 11 -12.40 -16.95 -37.66
CA ALA A 11 -13.13 -16.51 -36.48
C ALA A 11 -12.50 -16.97 -35.15
N LEU A 12 -11.69 -18.04 -35.17
CA LEU A 12 -11.02 -18.59 -33.98
C LEU A 12 -9.75 -17.81 -33.61
N THR A 13 -9.10 -17.14 -34.56
CA THR A 13 -7.90 -16.32 -34.30
C THR A 13 -8.23 -14.93 -33.74
N ALA A 14 -9.46 -14.44 -33.90
CA ALA A 14 -9.89 -13.15 -33.37
C ALA A 14 -10.30 -13.20 -31.88
N THR A 15 -10.65 -14.38 -31.35
CA THR A 15 -11.02 -14.56 -29.94
C THR A 15 -9.83 -14.81 -29.01
N MET A 16 -8.68 -15.26 -29.54
CA MET A 16 -7.46 -15.45 -28.73
C MET A 16 -6.78 -14.13 -28.31
N GLY A 17 -6.98 -13.03 -29.06
CA GLY A 17 -6.41 -11.73 -28.73
C GLY A 17 -7.07 -11.02 -27.54
N PHE A 18 -8.32 -11.38 -27.21
CA PHE A 18 -9.08 -10.78 -26.11
C PHE A 18 -8.85 -11.47 -24.75
N LEU A 19 -8.28 -12.68 -24.71
CA LEU A 19 -8.01 -13.41 -23.47
C LEU A 19 -6.67 -13.03 -22.82
N GLY A 20 -5.75 -12.40 -23.57
CA GLY A 20 -4.43 -12.02 -23.05
C GLY A 20 -4.47 -10.87 -22.02
N GLY A 21 -5.52 -10.03 -22.05
CA GLY A 21 -5.70 -8.94 -21.10
C GLY A 21 -6.37 -9.34 -19.78
N MET A 22 -7.13 -10.43 -19.76
CA MET A 22 -7.89 -10.86 -18.58
C MET A 22 -7.00 -11.46 -17.49
N GLY A 23 -5.82 -12.01 -17.83
CA GLY A 23 -4.91 -12.61 -16.84
C GLY A 23 -4.17 -11.58 -15.97
N ASN A 24 -3.85 -10.40 -16.50
CA ASN A 24 -3.16 -9.35 -15.74
C ASN A 24 -4.11 -8.67 -14.74
N ALA A 25 -5.35 -8.39 -15.16
CA ALA A 25 -6.40 -7.77 -14.34
C ALA A 25 -7.00 -8.70 -13.25
N MET A 26 -6.54 -9.96 -13.17
CA MET A 26 -6.91 -10.89 -12.10
C MET A 26 -5.77 -11.04 -11.07
N ALA A 27 -4.52 -10.93 -11.51
CA ALA A 27 -3.35 -11.00 -10.63
C ALA A 27 -3.18 -9.74 -9.77
N ASP A 28 -3.56 -8.57 -10.29
CA ASP A 28 -3.60 -7.30 -9.55
C ASP A 28 -4.72 -7.27 -8.50
N GLN A 29 -5.90 -7.81 -8.82
CA GLN A 29 -7.03 -7.88 -7.91
C GLN A 29 -6.76 -8.83 -6.74
N GLN A 30 -6.05 -9.95 -6.98
CA GLN A 30 -5.66 -10.85 -5.90
C GLN A 30 -4.79 -10.15 -4.84
N LEU A 31 -3.89 -9.26 -5.25
CA LEU A 31 -3.07 -8.48 -4.33
C LEU A 31 -3.93 -7.50 -3.51
N VAL A 32 -4.91 -6.85 -4.15
CA VAL A 32 -5.88 -5.99 -3.45
C VAL A 32 -6.69 -6.80 -2.43
N ASP A 33 -7.16 -7.98 -2.82
CA ASP A 33 -7.94 -8.86 -1.95
C ASP A 33 -7.12 -9.30 -0.73
N GLN A 34 -5.85 -9.63 -0.92
CA GLN A 34 -4.91 -9.94 0.18
C GLN A 34 -4.71 -8.74 1.12
N LEU A 35 -4.42 -7.56 0.57
CA LEU A 35 -4.19 -6.34 1.36
C LEU A 35 -5.44 -5.91 2.13
N SER A 36 -6.63 -6.11 1.56
CA SER A 36 -7.92 -5.75 2.18
C SER A 36 -8.21 -6.51 3.48
N GLN A 37 -7.56 -7.67 3.67
CA GLN A 37 -7.72 -8.52 4.84
C GLN A 37 -6.75 -8.15 5.98
N LEU A 38 -5.78 -7.28 5.73
CA LEU A 38 -4.88 -6.79 6.78
C LEU A 38 -5.67 -6.04 7.85
N LYS A 39 -5.37 -6.36 9.12
CA LYS A 39 -6.01 -5.71 10.26
C LYS A 39 -5.15 -4.55 10.73
N LEU A 40 -5.66 -3.34 10.55
CA LEU A 40 -5.03 -2.13 11.06
C LEU A 40 -5.28 -1.98 12.56
N ASN A 41 -4.21 -1.70 13.30
CA ASN A 41 -4.26 -1.09 14.63
C ASN A 41 -3.54 0.26 14.60
N VAL A 42 -4.11 1.27 15.25
CA VAL A 42 -3.52 2.59 15.39
C VAL A 42 -3.32 2.85 16.87
N LYS A 43 -2.09 3.14 17.27
CA LYS A 43 -1.72 3.37 18.67
C LYS A 43 -0.90 4.64 18.80
N MET A 44 -1.41 5.61 19.56
CA MET A 44 -0.62 6.76 19.98
C MET A 44 0.57 6.28 20.82
N LEU A 45 1.79 6.69 20.44
CA LEU A 45 3.00 6.39 21.20
C LEU A 45 3.38 7.56 22.10
N ASP A 46 3.42 8.76 21.51
CA ASP A 46 3.85 9.97 22.20
C ASP A 46 3.22 11.20 21.55
N ASN A 47 2.31 11.87 22.27
CA ASN A 47 1.63 13.04 21.75
C ASN A 47 2.43 14.35 21.95
N ARG A 48 3.66 14.25 22.49
CA ARG A 48 4.55 15.39 22.78
C ARG A 48 5.98 15.03 22.36
N ALA A 49 6.15 14.52 21.14
CA ALA A 49 7.42 13.96 20.68
C ALA A 49 8.55 15.01 20.64
N GLY A 50 8.21 16.27 20.41
CA GLY A 50 9.15 17.40 20.50
C GLY A 50 9.74 17.60 21.90
N GLU A 51 8.98 17.29 22.96
CA GLU A 51 9.46 17.33 24.34
C GLU A 51 10.37 16.14 24.68
N ASN A 52 10.28 15.06 23.90
CA ASN A 52 10.95 13.78 24.15
C ASN A 52 12.04 13.46 23.13
N GLY A 53 12.62 14.49 22.50
CA GLY A 53 13.84 14.38 21.70
C GLY A 53 13.65 14.15 20.20
N VAL A 54 12.41 14.16 19.69
CA VAL A 54 12.20 14.26 18.24
C VAL A 54 12.39 15.72 17.82
N ASP A 55 13.31 15.97 16.89
CA ASP A 55 13.47 17.29 16.29
C ASP A 55 12.33 17.57 15.30
N CYS A 56 11.17 17.96 15.83
CA CYS A 56 9.98 18.26 15.02
C CYS A 56 10.20 19.46 14.10
N ALA A 57 11.06 20.41 14.49
CA ALA A 57 11.38 21.59 13.68
C ALA A 57 12.12 21.20 12.39
N ALA A 58 13.10 20.30 12.49
CA ALA A 58 13.81 19.78 11.32
C ALA A 58 12.90 18.98 10.37
N LEU A 59 11.80 18.44 10.88
CA LEU A 59 10.77 17.75 10.08
C LEU A 59 9.74 18.71 9.46
N GLY A 60 9.83 20.01 9.75
CA GLY A 60 8.93 21.02 9.21
C GLY A 60 7.59 21.13 9.92
N ALA A 61 7.46 20.58 11.14
CA ALA A 61 6.23 20.67 11.92
C ALA A 61 5.99 22.11 12.42
N ASP A 62 4.77 22.60 12.27
CA ASP A 62 4.38 23.93 12.77
C ASP A 62 4.62 24.03 14.28
N TRP A 63 5.16 25.17 14.71
CA TRP A 63 5.58 25.42 16.09
C TRP A 63 6.47 24.33 16.70
N ALA A 64 7.27 23.62 15.88
CA ALA A 64 8.12 22.51 16.31
C ALA A 64 7.35 21.46 17.14
N SER A 65 6.07 21.25 16.82
CA SER A 65 5.18 20.37 17.57
C SER A 65 4.80 19.18 16.71
N CYS A 66 5.07 17.97 17.20
CA CYS A 66 4.75 16.74 16.50
C CYS A 66 4.46 15.59 17.48
N ASN A 67 3.82 14.54 16.97
CA ASN A 67 3.46 13.34 17.70
C ASN A 67 3.99 12.07 17.00
N ARG A 68 4.14 10.98 17.76
CA ARG A 68 4.49 9.65 17.26
C ARG A 68 3.29 8.72 17.36
N VAL A 69 2.97 8.05 16.26
CA VAL A 69 1.90 7.06 16.16
C VAL A 69 2.49 5.77 15.61
N LEU A 70 2.00 4.63 16.11
CA LEU A 70 2.29 3.33 15.55
C LEU A 70 1.09 2.85 14.73
N PHE A 71 1.32 2.61 13.45
CA PHE A 71 0.44 1.76 12.65
C PHE A 71 0.94 0.33 12.71
N THR A 72 0.06 -0.61 12.99
CA THR A 72 0.36 -2.04 12.94
C THR A 72 -0.59 -2.70 11.95
N LEU A 73 -0.02 -3.34 10.93
CA LEU A 73 -0.77 -4.13 9.94
C LEU A 73 -0.56 -5.61 10.25
N SER A 74 -1.60 -6.27 10.74
CA SER A 74 -1.57 -7.70 11.07
C SER A 74 -2.10 -8.54 9.92
N ASN A 75 -1.31 -9.51 9.46
CA ASN A 75 -1.68 -10.48 8.45
C ASN A 75 -1.93 -11.85 9.10
N ASP A 76 -3.18 -12.31 9.12
CA ASP A 76 -3.55 -13.66 9.55
C ASP A 76 -3.69 -14.66 8.38
N GLY A 77 -3.48 -14.20 7.14
CA GLY A 77 -3.48 -15.00 5.93
C GLY A 77 -2.08 -15.48 5.50
N GLN A 78 -1.96 -15.78 4.21
CA GLN A 78 -0.68 -16.11 3.57
C GLN A 78 0.18 -14.86 3.37
N ALA A 79 1.48 -15.05 3.10
CA ALA A 79 2.40 -13.94 2.86
C ALA A 79 1.95 -13.08 1.67
N ILE A 80 2.12 -11.76 1.79
CA ILE A 80 1.80 -10.78 0.75
C ILE A 80 3.11 -10.15 0.28
N ASP A 81 3.67 -10.67 -0.81
CA ASP A 81 4.99 -10.28 -1.32
C ASP A 81 4.93 -9.32 -2.53
N GLY A 82 3.73 -9.09 -3.05
CA GLY A 82 3.50 -8.15 -4.15
C GLY A 82 3.95 -6.72 -3.79
N LYS A 83 4.51 -6.00 -4.77
CA LYS A 83 4.99 -4.61 -4.61
C LYS A 83 4.17 -3.57 -5.37
N ASP A 84 3.29 -4.01 -6.27
CA ASP A 84 2.49 -3.13 -7.12
C ASP A 84 1.18 -2.77 -6.41
N TRP A 85 1.29 -2.01 -5.32
CA TRP A 85 0.15 -1.61 -4.52
C TRP A 85 0.34 -0.25 -3.87
N VAL A 86 -0.80 0.38 -3.56
CA VAL A 86 -0.91 1.61 -2.79
C VAL A 86 -2.06 1.46 -1.79
N ILE A 87 -1.82 1.73 -0.52
CA ILE A 87 -2.88 1.82 0.50
C ILE A 87 -3.16 3.29 0.76
N TYR A 88 -4.41 3.73 0.53
CA TYR A 88 -4.85 5.09 0.83
C TYR A 88 -5.42 5.17 2.24
N PHE A 89 -5.18 6.30 2.91
CA PHE A 89 -5.79 6.59 4.20
C PHE A 89 -6.01 8.09 4.39
N HIS A 90 -6.92 8.41 5.31
CA HIS A 90 -7.25 9.77 5.68
C HIS A 90 -6.59 10.14 7.00
N SER A 91 -6.03 11.34 7.09
CA SER A 91 -5.51 11.91 8.33
C SER A 91 -5.67 13.43 8.32
N PRO A 92 -6.23 14.02 9.38
CA PRO A 92 -6.24 15.48 9.53
C PRO A 92 -4.83 16.05 9.83
N ARG A 93 -3.82 15.18 10.06
CA ARG A 93 -2.43 15.54 10.38
C ARG A 93 -1.49 15.14 9.27
N GLN A 94 -0.54 15.99 8.93
CA GLN A 94 0.50 15.65 7.96
C GLN A 94 1.44 14.59 8.52
N THR A 95 1.74 13.56 7.71
CA THR A 95 2.80 12.61 8.04
C THR A 95 4.14 13.22 7.64
N LEU A 96 5.03 13.39 8.62
CA LEU A 96 6.31 14.07 8.44
C LEU A 96 7.48 13.09 8.30
N ARG A 97 7.38 11.90 8.91
CA ARG A 97 8.41 10.85 8.83
C ARG A 97 7.81 9.46 8.97
N VAL A 98 8.44 8.49 8.31
CA VAL A 98 8.14 7.05 8.45
C VAL A 98 9.40 6.37 8.99
N ASP A 99 9.28 5.69 10.13
CA ASP A 99 10.42 5.09 10.86
C ASP A 99 10.62 3.60 10.52
N ASN A 100 9.98 3.10 9.45
CA ASN A 100 10.22 1.78 8.86
C ASN A 100 10.60 1.95 7.38
N ASP A 101 11.83 1.59 7.02
CA ASP A 101 12.40 1.87 5.71
C ASP A 101 11.90 0.97 4.57
N GLN A 102 11.06 -0.03 4.88
CA GLN A 102 10.29 -0.79 3.91
C GLN A 102 9.10 0.01 3.35
N PHE A 103 8.73 1.11 3.98
CA PHE A 103 7.55 1.89 3.62
C PHE A 103 7.87 3.36 3.42
N LYS A 104 7.00 4.02 2.67
CA LYS A 104 6.98 5.48 2.51
C LYS A 104 5.54 5.96 2.48
N ILE A 105 5.32 7.18 2.96
CA ILE A 105 4.02 7.84 2.92
C ILE A 105 4.18 9.15 2.15
N ALA A 106 3.23 9.44 1.27
CA ALA A 106 3.16 10.71 0.54
C ALA A 106 1.76 11.31 0.65
N HIS A 107 1.69 12.64 0.74
CA HIS A 107 0.45 13.40 0.67
C HIS A 107 -0.04 13.50 -0.79
N LEU A 108 -1.36 13.40 -0.99
CA LEU A 108 -1.98 13.73 -2.26
C LEU A 108 -2.56 15.15 -2.23
N THR A 109 -3.64 15.35 -1.48
CA THR A 109 -4.30 16.63 -1.26
C THR A 109 -5.32 16.49 -0.12
N GLY A 110 -5.68 17.60 0.53
CA GLY A 110 -6.60 17.57 1.66
C GLY A 110 -6.08 16.66 2.79
N ASP A 111 -6.92 15.74 3.25
CA ASP A 111 -6.57 14.75 4.28
C ASP A 111 -6.07 13.41 3.70
N LEU A 112 -5.94 13.29 2.38
CA LEU A 112 -5.67 12.02 1.70
C LEU A 112 -4.17 11.78 1.54
N TYR A 113 -3.72 10.63 2.05
CA TYR A 113 -2.34 10.15 1.97
C TYR A 113 -2.29 8.77 1.33
N LYS A 114 -1.11 8.40 0.85
CA LYS A 114 -0.81 7.06 0.34
C LYS A 114 0.39 6.44 1.04
N LEU A 115 0.24 5.20 1.45
CA LEU A 115 1.27 4.29 1.96
C LEU A 115 1.69 3.36 0.83
N GLU A 116 2.99 3.27 0.57
CA GLU A 116 3.58 2.50 -0.54
C GLU A 116 4.78 1.68 -0.05
N PRO A 117 5.08 0.54 -0.68
CA PRO A 117 6.32 -0.18 -0.44
C PRO A 117 7.51 0.60 -1.03
N THR A 118 8.68 0.47 -0.39
CA THR A 118 9.96 0.90 -0.96
C THR A 118 10.64 -0.28 -1.66
N ALA A 119 11.82 -0.03 -2.24
CA ALA A 119 12.66 -1.10 -2.77
C ALA A 119 13.01 -2.15 -1.70
N LYS A 120 13.06 -1.76 -0.42
CA LYS A 120 13.41 -2.62 0.72
C LYS A 120 12.25 -3.45 1.26
N PHE A 121 11.02 -3.19 0.82
CA PHE A 121 9.85 -3.98 1.23
C PHE A 121 10.06 -5.46 0.94
N SER A 122 9.87 -6.30 1.94
CA SER A 122 10.09 -7.75 1.86
C SER A 122 8.80 -8.55 2.12
N GLY A 123 7.64 -7.93 1.95
CA GLY A 123 6.34 -8.57 2.15
C GLY A 123 5.73 -8.34 3.52
N PHE A 124 4.42 -8.60 3.63
CA PHE A 124 3.72 -8.80 4.90
C PHE A 124 3.74 -10.31 5.23
N PRO A 125 4.55 -10.79 6.19
CA PRO A 125 4.70 -12.22 6.41
C PRO A 125 3.41 -12.87 6.93
N ALA A 126 3.20 -14.14 6.60
CA ALA A 126 2.05 -14.92 7.07
C ALA A 126 2.00 -15.01 8.60
N GLY A 127 0.84 -14.72 9.19
CA GLY A 127 0.62 -14.80 10.65
C GLY A 127 1.43 -13.79 11.47
N LYS A 128 1.89 -12.68 10.87
CA LYS A 128 2.71 -11.66 11.53
C LYS A 128 2.08 -10.28 11.50
N ALA A 129 2.49 -9.47 12.47
CA ALA A 129 2.22 -8.04 12.49
C ALA A 129 3.46 -7.28 12.00
N VAL A 130 3.24 -6.31 11.11
CA VAL A 130 4.25 -5.37 10.65
C VAL A 130 3.99 -4.02 11.30
N GLU A 131 5.02 -3.45 11.93
CA GLU A 131 4.97 -2.18 12.62
C GLU A 131 5.55 -1.06 11.75
N ILE A 132 4.80 0.04 11.63
CA ILE A 132 5.14 1.22 10.85
C ILE A 132 4.96 2.43 11.77
N PRO A 133 5.99 2.77 12.58
CA PRO A 133 5.95 3.98 13.39
C PRO A 133 6.08 5.19 12.46
N VAL A 134 5.30 6.23 12.73
CA VAL A 134 5.31 7.48 11.98
C VAL A 134 5.41 8.67 12.92
N VAL A 135 5.97 9.77 12.42
CA VAL A 135 5.87 11.10 13.03
C VAL A 135 4.83 11.89 12.25
N ALA A 136 3.85 12.44 12.94
CA ALA A 136 2.85 13.33 12.37
C ALA A 136 2.92 14.69 13.07
N GLU A 137 2.49 15.74 12.36
CA GLU A 137 2.28 17.07 12.94
C GLU A 137 1.21 17.04 14.04
#